data_AF-A0A379FMR2-F1
#
_entry.id   AF-A0A379FMR2-F1
#
_cell.length_a   1.000
_cell.length_b   1.000
_cell.length_c   1.000
_cell.angle_alpha   90.00
_cell.angle_beta   90.00
_cell.angle_gamma   90.00
#
_symmetry.space_group_name_H-M   'P 1'
#
loop_
_entity.id
_entity.type
_entity.pdbx_description
1 polymer ?
#
loop_
_entity_poly.entity_id
_entity_poly.type
_entity_poly.pdbx_seq_one_letter_code
_entity_poly.pdbx_strand_id
1 'polypeptide(L)'
;MPLAGQVLDEYLHQVSITENIHNKWWSESVEQFEQGKLAMLIAYMNLFNDVAHSNIFPKIGFAPVPGGVPQLGGGALGVSRYSQKTHYAEQFYRWLYSPIVMDHLILLGGNSKSSRFQP
;
A
#
# COMPACT_ATOMS: atom_id res chain seq x y z
N MET A 1 26.92 -0.98 -13.01
CA MET A 1 26.95 0.31 -12.30
C MET A 1 26.23 1.48 -12.97
N PRO A 2 26.12 1.63 -14.31
CA PRO A 2 25.55 2.86 -14.90
C PRO A 2 24.07 3.11 -14.54
N LEU A 3 23.27 2.07 -14.36
CA LEU A 3 21.84 2.19 -14.00
C LEU A 3 21.61 2.82 -12.61
N ALA A 4 22.41 2.44 -11.60
CA ALA A 4 22.23 2.96 -10.25
C ALA A 4 22.56 4.46 -10.17
N GLY A 5 23.54 4.92 -10.94
CA GLY A 5 23.87 6.35 -11.05
C GLY A 5 22.75 7.14 -11.70
N GLN A 6 22.20 6.65 -12.82
CA GLN A 6 21.10 7.29 -13.52
C GLN A 6 19.84 7.44 -12.65
N VAL A 7 19.47 6.38 -11.92
CA VAL A 7 18.33 6.42 -10.99
C VAL A 7 18.54 7.43 -9.86
N LEU A 8 19.78 7.55 -9.35
CA LEU A 8 20.11 8.54 -8.33
C LEU A 8 20.00 9.97 -8.89
N ASP A 9 20.49 10.22 -10.11
CA ASP A 9 20.39 11.54 -10.75
C ASP A 9 18.93 11.95 -10.98
N GLU A 10 18.08 11.01 -11.44
CA GLU A 10 16.63 11.24 -11.58
C GLU A 10 15.97 11.55 -10.23
N TYR A 11 16.32 10.80 -9.18
CA TYR A 11 15.83 11.06 -7.83
C TYR A 11 16.26 12.46 -7.33
N LEU A 12 17.51 12.86 -7.52
CA LEU A 12 18.01 14.18 -7.14
C LEU A 12 17.31 15.30 -7.91
N HIS A 13 17.00 15.09 -9.19
CA HIS A 13 16.18 16.03 -9.96
C HIS A 13 14.75 16.13 -9.40
N GLN A 14 14.13 15.00 -9.05
CA GLN A 14 12.81 14.98 -8.42
C GLN A 14 12.79 15.77 -7.10
N VAL A 15 13.83 15.67 -6.27
CA VAL A 15 13.95 16.42 -5.01
C VAL A 15 13.80 17.94 -5.22
N SER A 16 14.21 18.48 -6.37
CA SER A 16 14.11 19.92 -6.66
C SER A 16 12.69 20.41 -6.96
N ILE A 17 11.78 19.50 -7.30
CA ILE A 17 10.39 19.79 -7.69
C ILE A 17 9.35 19.18 -6.74
N THR A 18 9.80 18.51 -5.67
CA THR A 18 8.93 17.96 -4.63
C THR A 18 9.01 18.77 -3.35
N GLU A 19 7.90 18.81 -2.60
CA GLU A 19 7.90 19.37 -1.25
C GLU A 19 8.73 18.50 -0.30
N ASN A 20 9.65 19.11 0.45
CA ASN A 20 10.44 18.38 1.44
C ASN A 20 9.66 18.30 2.77
N ILE A 21 8.91 17.22 2.92
CA ILE A 21 8.12 16.98 4.13
C ILE A 21 9.05 16.38 5.20
N HIS A 22 9.49 17.20 6.15
CA HIS A 22 10.45 16.84 7.21
C HIS A 22 9.87 15.94 8.33
N ASN A 23 8.94 15.04 8.00
CA ASN A 23 8.32 14.12 8.96
C ASN A 23 8.73 12.67 8.68
N LYS A 24 8.77 11.86 9.75
CA LYS A 24 9.20 10.46 9.69
C LYS A 24 8.14 9.50 9.15
N TRP A 25 6.91 9.98 8.87
CA TRP A 25 5.80 9.10 8.55
C TRP A 25 4.86 9.61 7.44
N TRP A 26 4.09 8.69 6.85
CA TRP A 26 3.23 8.92 5.69
C TRP A 26 2.03 9.83 5.96
N SER A 27 1.61 9.95 7.21
CA SER A 27 0.39 10.65 7.61
C SER A 27 0.40 12.13 7.22
N GLU A 28 1.56 12.79 7.34
CA GLU A 28 1.70 14.19 6.95
C GLU A 28 1.56 14.38 5.43
N SER A 29 2.19 13.51 4.63
CA SER A 29 2.05 13.57 3.17
C SER A 29 0.60 13.37 2.72
N VAL A 30 -0.14 12.51 3.41
CA VAL A 30 -1.57 12.31 3.19
C VAL A 30 -2.36 13.55 3.57
N GLU A 31 -2.15 14.10 4.77
CA GLU A 31 -2.84 15.31 5.25
C GLU A 31 -2.60 16.52 4.32
N GLN A 32 -1.36 16.76 3.90
CA GLN A 32 -1.06 17.86 2.98
C GLN A 32 -1.72 17.67 1.61
N PHE A 33 -1.83 16.43 1.13
CA PHE A 33 -2.57 16.13 -0.09
C PHE A 33 -4.07 16.40 0.09
N GLU A 34 -4.68 15.94 1.18
CA GLU A 34 -6.10 16.17 1.51
C GLU A 34 -6.45 17.66 1.65
N GLN A 35 -5.52 18.47 2.15
CA GLN A 35 -5.64 19.92 2.26
C GLN A 35 -5.41 20.65 0.91
N GLY A 36 -5.10 19.92 -0.16
CA GLY A 36 -4.83 20.48 -1.49
C GLY A 36 -3.47 21.20 -1.60
N LYS A 37 -2.55 20.95 -0.68
CA LYS A 37 -1.19 21.54 -0.70
C LYS A 37 -0.25 20.80 -1.64
N LEU A 38 -0.55 19.54 -1.95
CA LEU A 38 0.22 18.71 -2.88
C LEU A 38 -0.60 18.44 -4.15
N ALA A 39 0.02 18.62 -5.32
CA ALA A 39 -0.63 18.32 -6.60
C ALA A 39 -0.74 16.80 -6.86
N MET A 40 0.21 16.02 -6.37
CA MET A 40 0.28 14.56 -6.54
C MET A 40 0.87 13.92 -5.28
N LEU A 41 0.42 12.69 -4.97
CA LEU A 41 0.94 11.86 -3.89
C LEU A 41 1.19 10.44 -4.42
N ILE A 42 2.42 9.92 -4.23
CA ILE A 42 2.75 8.51 -4.47
C ILE A 42 2.67 7.79 -3.12
N ALA A 43 1.67 6.91 -2.96
CA ALA A 43 1.39 6.23 -1.71
C ALA A 43 0.96 4.77 -1.95
N TYR A 44 1.06 3.94 -0.90
CA TYR A 44 0.46 2.61 -0.92
C TYR A 44 -1.07 2.70 -0.84
N MET A 45 -1.76 1.77 -1.52
CA MET A 45 -3.22 1.77 -1.63
C MET A 45 -3.96 1.76 -0.29
N ASN A 46 -3.37 1.17 0.76
CA ASN A 46 -3.99 1.16 2.09
C ASN A 46 -4.13 2.55 2.72
N LEU A 47 -3.36 3.54 2.25
CA LEU A 47 -3.44 4.93 2.70
C LEU A 47 -4.57 5.70 1.98
N PHE A 48 -5.18 5.10 0.96
CA PHE A 48 -6.27 5.73 0.22
C PHE A 48 -7.56 5.82 1.06
N ASN A 49 -7.73 4.98 2.08
CA ASN A 49 -8.92 5.02 2.93
C ASN A 49 -9.07 6.38 3.62
N ASP A 50 -7.96 6.97 4.08
CA ASP A 50 -7.96 8.29 4.72
C ASP A 50 -8.40 9.36 3.69
N VAL A 51 -7.78 9.33 2.50
CA VAL A 51 -8.05 10.25 1.40
C VAL A 51 -9.50 10.14 0.89
N ALA A 52 -10.09 8.95 0.91
CA ALA A 52 -11.46 8.70 0.46
C ALA A 52 -12.53 9.46 1.26
N HIS A 53 -12.20 9.87 2.49
CA HIS A 53 -13.10 10.65 3.34
C HIS A 53 -12.85 12.16 3.29
N SER A 54 -11.90 12.61 2.46
CA SER A 54 -11.55 14.02 2.34
C SER A 54 -12.49 14.78 1.40
N ASN A 55 -12.59 16.10 1.62
CA ASN A 55 -13.39 17.00 0.77
C ASN A 55 -12.90 17.07 -0.69
N ILE A 56 -11.64 16.67 -0.94
CA ILE A 56 -11.07 16.66 -2.28
C ILE A 56 -11.36 15.36 -3.04
N PHE A 57 -11.89 14.32 -2.39
CA PHE A 57 -12.15 13.01 -3.01
C PHE A 57 -12.83 13.07 -4.40
N PRO A 58 -13.89 13.88 -4.62
CA PRO A 58 -14.54 13.97 -5.94
C PRO A 58 -13.65 14.55 -7.05
N LYS A 59 -12.49 15.11 -6.70
CA LYS A 59 -11.54 15.77 -7.60
C LYS A 59 -10.25 14.97 -7.79
N ILE A 60 -10.11 13.81 -7.15
CA ILE A 60 -8.92 12.98 -7.21
C ILE A 60 -9.00 12.03 -8.41
N GLY A 61 -7.91 11.99 -9.19
CA GLY A 61 -7.63 10.91 -10.14
C GLY A 61 -6.54 9.99 -9.61
N PHE A 62 -6.41 8.81 -10.21
CA PHE A 62 -5.34 7.86 -9.91
C PHE A 62 -4.67 7.40 -11.21
N ALA A 63 -3.37 7.10 -11.12
CA ALA A 63 -2.56 6.61 -12.23
C ALA A 63 -1.53 5.60 -11.70
N PRO A 64 -0.99 4.72 -12.57
CA PRO A 64 0.19 3.93 -12.22
C PRO A 64 1.36 4.81 -11.79
N VAL A 65 2.23 4.30 -10.93
CA VAL A 65 3.44 5.05 -10.54
C VAL A 65 4.30 5.35 -11.78
N PRO A 66 4.94 6.53 -11.85
CA PRO A 66 5.89 6.83 -12.91
C PRO A 66 6.94 5.73 -13.07
N GLY A 67 7.28 5.38 -14.31
CA GLY A 67 8.18 4.27 -14.63
C GLY A 67 7.53 2.89 -14.68
N GLY A 68 6.26 2.74 -14.27
CA GLY A 68 5.49 1.50 -14.45
C GLY A 68 5.93 0.32 -13.58
N VAL A 69 6.78 0.57 -12.57
CA VAL A 69 7.29 -0.46 -11.65
C VAL A 69 6.84 -0.12 -10.22
N PRO A 70 5.58 -0.44 -9.84
CA PRO A 70 5.12 -0.22 -8.48
C PRO A 70 5.83 -1.14 -7.50
N GLN A 71 6.22 -0.60 -6.35
CA GLN A 71 6.72 -1.41 -5.25
C GLN A 71 5.57 -2.24 -4.66
N LEU A 72 5.77 -3.55 -4.57
CA LEU A 72 4.85 -4.45 -3.89
C LEU A 72 5.28 -4.59 -2.43
N GLY A 73 4.49 -4.02 -1.53
CA GLY A 73 4.63 -4.18 -0.09
C GLY A 73 3.61 -5.15 0.51
N GLY A 74 3.76 -5.45 1.79
CA GLY A 74 2.79 -6.24 2.55
C GLY A 74 3.42 -7.02 3.69
N GLY A 75 2.56 -7.78 4.38
CA GLY A 75 2.98 -8.76 5.37
C GLY A 75 2.73 -10.19 4.88
N ALA A 76 3.43 -11.14 5.48
CA ALA A 76 3.15 -12.57 5.32
C ALA A 76 2.79 -13.17 6.67
N LEU A 77 1.84 -14.09 6.67
CA LEU A 77 1.54 -14.91 7.84
C LEU A 77 2.24 -16.25 7.68
N GLY A 78 2.95 -16.67 8.73
CA GLY A 78 3.64 -17.95 8.77
C GLY A 78 3.36 -18.69 10.08
N VAL A 79 3.41 -20.01 10.02
CA VAL A 79 3.33 -20.88 11.21
C VAL A 79 4.72 -21.38 11.54
N SER A 80 5.11 -21.27 12.81
CA SER A 80 6.37 -21.86 13.28
C SER A 80 6.36 -23.37 13.05
N ARG A 81 7.47 -23.90 12.51
CA ARG A 81 7.65 -25.35 12.32
C ARG A 81 7.57 -26.18 13.61
N TYR A 82 7.71 -25.52 14.76
CA TYR A 82 7.66 -26.15 16.09
C TYR A 82 6.28 -26.04 16.75
N SER A 83 5.31 -25.41 16.08
CA SER A 83 3.96 -25.27 16.61
C SER A 83 3.27 -26.63 16.71
N GLN A 84 2.74 -26.95 17.88
CA GLN A 84 1.86 -28.11 18.09
C GLN A 84 0.39 -27.80 17.78
N LYS A 85 0.11 -26.62 17.21
CA LYS A 85 -1.24 -26.11 16.93
C LYS A 85 -1.54 -26.05 15.42
N THR A 86 -0.95 -26.95 14.63
CA THR A 86 -1.07 -26.96 13.16
C THR A 86 -2.52 -27.00 12.70
N HIS A 87 -3.36 -27.82 13.34
CA HIS A 87 -4.78 -27.92 13.03
C HIS A 87 -5.53 -26.59 13.23
N TYR A 88 -5.25 -25.86 14.32
CA TYR A 88 -5.86 -24.55 14.56
C TYR A 88 -5.33 -23.48 13.59
N ALA A 89 -4.05 -23.53 13.24
CA ALA A 89 -3.48 -22.62 12.26
C ALA A 89 -4.10 -22.83 10.87
N GLU A 90 -4.32 -24.09 10.47
CA GLU A 90 -5.04 -24.42 9.24
C GLU A 90 -6.47 -23.85 9.26
N GLN A 91 -7.23 -24.10 10.33
CA GLN A 91 -8.60 -23.57 10.47
C GLN A 91 -8.61 -22.04 10.41
N PHE A 92 -7.64 -21.38 11.07
CA PHE A 92 -7.49 -19.94 11.03
C PHE A 92 -7.25 -19.42 9.61
N TYR A 93 -6.34 -20.05 8.83
CA TYR A 93 -6.13 -19.64 7.44
C TYR A 93 -7.35 -19.88 6.57
N ARG A 94 -8.07 -21.00 6.74
CA ARG A 94 -9.32 -21.25 5.99
C ARG A 94 -10.38 -20.21 6.30
N TRP A 95 -10.52 -19.81 7.57
CA TRP A 95 -11.42 -18.74 7.97
C TRP A 95 -10.98 -17.39 7.40
N LEU A 96 -9.70 -17.02 7.57
CA LEU A 96 -9.14 -15.74 7.13
C LEU A 96 -9.29 -15.54 5.61
N TYR A 97 -9.03 -16.59 4.82
CA TYR A 97 -9.15 -16.56 3.37
C TYR A 97 -10.54 -16.99 2.87
N SER A 98 -11.53 -17.12 3.75
CA SER A 98 -12.92 -17.35 3.33
C SER A 98 -13.45 -16.13 2.57
N PRO A 99 -14.37 -16.30 1.58
CA PRO A 99 -14.85 -15.19 0.76
C PRO A 99 -15.38 -14.02 1.59
N ILE A 100 -16.20 -14.30 2.60
CA ILE A 100 -16.81 -13.27 3.44
C ILE A 100 -15.73 -12.47 4.19
N VAL A 101 -14.76 -13.13 4.82
CA VAL A 101 -13.71 -12.43 5.57
C VAL A 101 -12.83 -11.61 4.63
N MET A 102 -12.48 -12.16 3.47
CA MET A 102 -11.69 -11.47 2.46
C MET A 102 -12.40 -10.25 1.88
N ASP A 103 -13.69 -10.35 1.58
CA ASP A 103 -14.49 -9.23 1.08
C ASP A 103 -14.51 -8.08 2.11
N HIS A 104 -14.70 -8.40 3.40
CA HIS A 104 -14.64 -7.40 4.47
C HIS A 104 -13.24 -6.79 4.62
N LEU A 105 -12.18 -7.59 4.52
CA LEU A 105 -10.81 -7.08 4.57
C LEU A 105 -10.52 -6.12 3.42
N ILE A 106 -11.02 -6.41 2.21
CA ILE A 106 -10.87 -5.53 1.04
C ILE A 106 -11.62 -4.21 1.26
N LEU A 107 -12.85 -4.26 1.79
CA LEU A 107 -13.62 -3.06 2.12
C LEU A 107 -12.94 -2.18 3.18
N LEU A 108 -12.12 -2.75 4.05
CA LEU A 108 -11.33 -2.03 5.04
C LEU A 108 -9.98 -1.52 4.48
N GLY A 109 -9.76 -1.57 3.16
CA GLY A 109 -8.53 -1.13 2.50
C GLY A 109 -7.41 -2.19 2.49
N GLY A 110 -7.70 -3.40 2.96
CA GLY A 110 -6.80 -4.55 2.86
C GLY A 110 -6.67 -5.07 1.43
N ASN A 111 -5.53 -5.69 1.13
CA ASN A 111 -5.31 -6.37 -0.14
C ASN A 111 -4.62 -7.71 0.15
N SER A 112 -4.97 -8.73 -0.62
CA SER A 112 -4.37 -10.06 -0.50
C SER A 112 -4.08 -10.63 -1.88
N LYS A 113 -2.97 -11.37 -1.98
CA LYS A 113 -2.66 -12.21 -3.12
C LYS A 113 -3.14 -13.65 -2.86
N SER A 114 -4.43 -13.83 -2.62
CA SER A 114 -5.00 -15.18 -2.61
C SER A 114 -5.63 -15.47 -3.97
N SER A 115 -5.04 -16.38 -4.75
CA SER A 115 -5.82 -17.10 -5.76
C SER A 115 -6.92 -17.86 -5.02
N ARG A 116 -8.14 -17.90 -5.57
CA ARG A 116 -9.22 -18.73 -5.02
C ARG A 116 -8.65 -20.12 -4.71
N PHE A 117 -8.70 -20.55 -3.45
CA PHE A 117 -8.55 -21.96 -3.11
C PHE A 117 -9.73 -22.68 -3.75
N GLN A 118 -9.51 -23.28 -4.92
CA GLN A 118 -10.42 -24.29 -5.44
C GLN A 118 -10.08 -25.60 -4.72
N PRO A 119 -11.06 -26.30 -4.14
CA PRO A 119 -10.86 -27.59 -3.50
C PRO A 119 -10.37 -28.65 -4.48
#